data_AF-A0A6B3CJZ1-F1
#
_entry.id   AF-A0A6B3CJZ1-F1
#
_cell.length_a   1.000
_cell.length_b   1.000
_cell.length_c   1.000
_cell.angle_alpha   90.00
_cell.angle_beta   90.00
_cell.angle_gamma   90.00
#
_symmetry.space_group_name_H-M   'P 1'
#
loop_
_entity.id
_entity.type
_entity.pdbx_description
1 polymer ?
#
loop_
_entity_poly.entity_id
_entity_poly.type
_entity_poly.pdbx_seq_one_letter_code
_entity_poly.pdbx_strand_id
1 'polypeptide(L)'
;FEVPTDGPDGKEQDGTLEWDATTLVLVRVHAGGRTGLGYTYGDVSAATFARSQLVPVIEGASVGSPAALSRRMAARMRNAGRPGVGAMALSAVDVALWDL
;
A
#
# COMPACT_ATOMS: atom_id res chain seq x y z
N PHE A 1 10.17 -3.22 -2.65
CA PHE A 1 11.52 -2.78 -3.09
C PHE A 1 12.17 -2.15 -1.88
N GLU A 2 13.47 -2.34 -1.71
CA GLU A 2 14.22 -1.70 -0.64
C GLU A 2 15.31 -0.85 -1.29
N VAL A 3 15.40 0.41 -0.86
CA VAL A 3 16.31 1.41 -1.42
C VAL A 3 17.19 1.93 -0.28
N PRO A 4 18.51 1.68 -0.30
CA PRO A 4 19.43 2.17 0.72
C PRO A 4 19.43 3.71 0.81
N THR A 5 19.70 4.25 1.99
CA THR A 5 19.93 5.69 2.20
C THR A 5 21.32 6.09 1.71
N ASP A 6 21.53 7.40 1.50
CA ASP A 6 22.80 7.97 1.02
C ASP A 6 23.54 8.78 2.09
N GLY A 7 23.13 8.66 3.35
CA GLY A 7 23.78 9.32 4.48
C GLY A 7 25.20 8.80 4.77
N PRO A 8 25.98 9.51 5.61
CA PRO A 8 27.31 9.07 6.02
C PRO A 8 27.27 7.64 6.58
N ASP A 9 28.22 6.80 6.16
CA ASP A 9 28.29 5.37 6.49
C ASP A 9 27.05 4.54 6.09
N GLY A 10 26.21 5.06 5.18
CA GLY A 10 25.00 4.39 4.68
C GLY A 10 23.82 4.45 5.65
N LYS A 11 23.74 5.48 6.49
CA LYS A 11 22.73 5.60 7.55
C LYS A 11 22.17 7.01 7.71
N GLU A 12 20.94 7.07 8.18
CA GLU A 12 20.22 8.26 8.60
C GLU A 12 19.61 8.03 9.99
N GLN A 13 19.34 9.12 10.73
CA GLN A 13 18.73 9.03 12.04
C GLN A 13 17.95 10.30 12.41
N ASP A 14 17.02 10.15 13.35
CA ASP A 14 16.41 11.23 14.11
C ASP A 14 16.62 11.02 15.63
N GLY A 15 15.95 11.80 16.48
CA GLY A 15 16.12 11.70 17.94
C GLY A 15 15.64 10.39 18.56
N THR A 16 15.03 9.50 17.78
CA THR A 16 14.34 8.28 18.25
C THR A 16 14.57 7.04 17.40
N LEU A 17 15.13 7.15 16.20
CA LEU A 17 15.32 6.03 15.27
C LEU A 17 16.56 6.24 14.38
N GLU A 18 17.23 5.14 14.04
CA GLU A 18 18.28 5.06 13.01
C GLU A 18 17.83 4.06 11.94
N TRP A 19 18.11 4.34 10.66
CA TRP A 19 17.79 3.47 9.53
C TRP A 19 18.82 3.59 8.41
N ASP A 20 18.90 2.56 7.57
CA ASP A 20 19.84 2.46 6.44
C ASP A 20 19.13 2.26 5.08
N ALA A 21 17.80 2.14 5.07
CA ALA A 21 17.02 1.95 3.86
C ALA A 21 15.55 2.41 4.01
N THR A 22 14.90 2.59 2.86
CA THR A 22 13.46 2.76 2.74
C THR A 22 12.85 1.58 1.98
N THR A 23 11.86 0.91 2.58
CA THR A 23 11.05 -0.08 1.86
C THR A 23 9.84 0.58 1.21
N LEU A 24 9.74 0.47 -0.11
CA LEU A 24 8.59 0.87 -0.93
C LEU A 24 7.74 -0.36 -1.29
N VAL A 25 6.44 -0.27 -1.01
CA VAL A 25 5.42 -1.22 -1.46
C VAL A 25 4.65 -0.60 -2.62
N LEU A 26 4.81 -1.17 -3.81
CA LEU A 26 4.14 -0.74 -5.04
C LEU A 26 2.91 -1.60 -5.31
N VAL A 27 1.78 -0.95 -5.60
CA VAL A 27 0.54 -1.55 -6.08
C VAL A 27 0.30 -1.10 -7.52
N ARG A 28 -0.08 -2.05 -8.37
CA ARG A 28 -0.56 -1.80 -9.74
C ARG A 28 -1.94 -2.39 -9.88
N VAL A 29 -2.91 -1.59 -10.31
CA VAL A 29 -4.27 -2.05 -10.61
C VAL A 29 -4.49 -1.96 -12.11
N HIS A 30 -5.02 -3.02 -12.70
CA HIS A 30 -5.24 -3.12 -14.14
C HIS A 30 -6.73 -3.21 -14.44
N ALA A 31 -7.27 -2.29 -15.25
CA ALA A 31 -8.63 -2.37 -15.78
C ALA A 31 -8.76 -1.59 -17.09
N GLY A 32 -9.62 -2.06 -18.00
CA GLY A 32 -9.91 -1.33 -19.24
C GLY A 32 -8.69 -1.05 -20.13
N GLY A 33 -7.67 -1.90 -20.09
CA GLY A 33 -6.41 -1.69 -20.82
C GLY A 33 -5.47 -0.63 -20.23
N ARG A 34 -5.83 -0.04 -19.07
CA ARG A 34 -5.02 0.94 -18.34
C ARG A 34 -4.43 0.32 -17.07
N THR A 35 -3.41 0.98 -16.53
CA THR A 35 -2.77 0.61 -15.26
C THR A 35 -2.67 1.84 -14.37
N GLY A 36 -3.27 1.77 -13.19
CA GLY A 36 -3.08 2.77 -12.14
C GLY A 36 -1.98 2.33 -11.17
N LEU A 37 -1.23 3.31 -10.66
CA LEU A 37 -0.10 3.14 -9.76
C LEU A 37 -0.40 3.77 -8.40
N GLY A 38 -0.04 3.05 -7.35
CA GLY A 38 -0.11 3.54 -5.98
C GLY A 38 0.95 2.90 -5.12
N TYR A 39 1.40 3.59 -4.08
CA TYR A 39 2.47 3.10 -3.23
C TYR A 39 2.31 3.56 -1.78
N THR A 40 3.05 2.91 -0.91
CA THR A 40 3.28 3.33 0.47
C THR A 40 4.70 2.97 0.88
N TYR A 41 5.16 3.55 1.99
CA TYR A 41 6.44 3.24 2.61
C TYR A 41 6.18 2.53 3.93
N GLY A 42 6.88 1.43 4.16
CA GLY A 42 6.70 0.61 5.36
C GLY A 42 7.15 -0.83 5.12
N ASP A 43 6.94 -1.67 6.12
CA ASP A 43 7.37 -3.06 6.08
C ASP A 43 6.73 -3.86 4.92
N VAL A 44 7.44 -4.87 4.45
CA VAL A 44 7.01 -5.79 3.38
C VAL A 44 5.67 -6.46 3.68
N SER A 45 5.29 -6.61 4.95
CA SER A 45 3.99 -7.15 5.37
C SER A 45 2.80 -6.37 4.83
N ALA A 46 2.93 -5.08 4.49
CA ALA A 46 1.84 -4.33 3.86
C ALA A 46 1.46 -4.89 2.47
N ALA A 47 2.44 -5.38 1.71
CA ALA A 47 2.18 -6.06 0.44
C ALA A 47 1.42 -7.39 0.65
N THR A 48 1.83 -8.15 1.66
CA THR A 48 1.17 -9.42 2.05
C THR A 48 -0.24 -9.19 2.56
N PHE A 49 -0.45 -8.12 3.35
CA PHE A 49 -1.75 -7.72 3.82
C PHE A 49 -2.67 -7.31 2.67
N ALA A 50 -2.17 -6.48 1.73
CA ALA A 50 -2.93 -6.09 0.55
C ALA A 50 -3.38 -7.31 -0.27
N ARG A 51 -2.46 -8.25 -0.55
CA ARG A 51 -2.77 -9.49 -1.28
C ARG A 51 -3.79 -10.35 -0.57
N SER A 52 -3.71 -10.50 0.75
CA SER A 52 -4.60 -11.40 1.49
C SER A 52 -5.98 -10.80 1.80
N GLN A 53 -6.05 -9.49 2.11
CA GLN A 53 -7.27 -8.85 2.59
C GLN A 53 -7.96 -7.99 1.54
N LEU A 54 -7.21 -7.32 0.66
CA LEU A 54 -7.74 -6.23 -0.17
C LEU A 54 -7.96 -6.64 -1.63
N VAL A 55 -7.02 -7.39 -2.21
CA VAL A 55 -7.13 -7.91 -3.58
C VAL A 55 -8.47 -8.66 -3.81
N PRO A 56 -8.91 -9.57 -2.92
CA PRO A 56 -10.21 -10.25 -3.10
C PRO A 56 -11.44 -9.32 -3.09
N VAL A 57 -11.31 -8.08 -2.61
CA VAL A 57 -12.40 -7.10 -2.59
C VAL A 57 -12.53 -6.36 -3.93
N ILE A 58 -11.41 -6.16 -4.63
CA ILE A 58 -11.33 -5.33 -5.84
C ILE A 58 -11.26 -6.17 -7.13
N GLU A 59 -10.83 -7.43 -7.06
CA GLU A 59 -10.83 -8.33 -8.21
C GLU A 59 -12.25 -8.50 -8.77
N GLY A 60 -12.39 -8.25 -10.08
CA GLY A 60 -13.68 -8.30 -10.78
C GLY A 60 -14.66 -7.17 -10.43
N ALA A 61 -14.29 -6.25 -9.54
CA ALA A 61 -15.14 -5.11 -9.18
C ALA A 61 -15.07 -4.01 -10.25
N SER A 62 -16.16 -3.25 -10.39
CA SER A 62 -16.14 -2.03 -11.20
C SER A 62 -15.25 -0.97 -10.55
N VAL A 63 -14.29 -0.45 -11.32
CA VAL A 63 -13.36 0.59 -10.88
C VAL A 63 -13.95 2.01 -10.95
N GLY A 64 -15.20 2.17 -11.42
CA GLY A 64 -15.85 3.47 -11.60
C GLY A 64 -16.16 4.26 -10.31
N SER A 65 -15.79 3.73 -9.13
CA SER A 65 -15.89 4.46 -7.87
C SER A 65 -14.84 4.00 -6.86
N PRO A 66 -13.61 4.56 -6.91
CA PRO A 66 -12.54 4.25 -5.95
C PRO A 66 -13.00 4.41 -4.48
N ALA A 67 -13.75 5.47 -4.17
CA ALA A 67 -14.30 5.71 -2.83
C ALA A 67 -15.23 4.59 -2.32
N ALA A 68 -15.98 3.93 -3.20
CA ALA A 68 -16.80 2.78 -2.81
C ALA A 68 -15.95 1.54 -2.49
N LEU A 69 -14.91 1.28 -3.30
CA LEU A 69 -13.97 0.19 -3.06
C LEU A 69 -13.17 0.41 -1.78
N SER A 70 -12.72 1.64 -1.52
CA SER A 70 -12.01 2.03 -0.30
C SER A 70 -12.81 1.71 0.97
N ARG A 71 -14.11 2.06 0.98
CA ARG A 71 -15.01 1.72 2.11
C ARG A 71 -15.19 0.22 2.29
N ARG A 72 -15.32 -0.55 1.19
CA ARG A 72 -15.44 -2.02 1.24
C ARG A 72 -14.16 -2.66 1.78
N MET A 73 -12.99 -2.20 1.33
CA MET A 73 -11.69 -2.61 1.84
C MET A 73 -11.55 -2.29 3.33
N ALA A 74 -11.87 -1.07 3.76
CA ALA A 74 -11.82 -0.69 5.17
C ALA A 74 -12.73 -1.56 6.05
N ALA A 75 -13.93 -1.92 5.57
CA ALA A 75 -14.83 -2.83 6.27
C ALA A 75 -14.26 -4.26 6.36
N ARG A 76 -13.64 -4.76 5.28
CA ARG A 76 -13.01 -6.09 5.24
C ARG A 76 -11.90 -6.25 6.29
N MET A 77 -11.19 -5.17 6.60
CA MET A 77 -10.05 -5.15 7.52
C MET A 77 -10.43 -5.11 9.00
N ARG A 78 -11.73 -5.04 9.35
CA ARG A 78 -12.20 -4.83 10.75
C ARG A 78 -11.51 -5.73 11.76
N ASN A 79 -11.38 -7.03 11.46
CA ASN A 79 -10.75 -8.01 12.35
C ASN A 79 -9.25 -8.18 12.09
N ALA A 80 -8.78 -7.89 10.87
CA ALA A 80 -7.40 -8.12 10.46
C ALA A 80 -6.43 -7.06 10.98
N GLY A 81 -6.96 -5.92 11.45
CA GLY A 81 -6.18 -4.77 11.90
C GLY A 81 -6.30 -3.62 10.90
N ARG A 82 -6.98 -2.55 11.32
CA ARG A 82 -7.21 -1.37 10.49
C ARG A 82 -6.04 -0.36 10.50
N PRO A 83 -5.47 0.05 11.65
CA PRO A 83 -4.34 0.98 11.67
C PRO A 83 -3.03 0.30 11.26
N GLY A 84 -1.96 1.10 11.11
CA GLY A 84 -0.62 0.58 10.80
C GLY A 84 -0.58 -0.09 9.43
N VAL A 85 -0.06 -1.33 9.38
CA VAL A 85 0.12 -2.12 8.14
C VAL A 85 -1.15 -2.18 7.29
N GLY A 86 -2.32 -2.36 7.92
CA GLY A 86 -3.58 -2.39 7.21
C GLY A 86 -3.89 -1.06 6.50
N ALA A 87 -3.76 0.05 7.21
CA ALA A 87 -4.02 1.38 6.67
C ALA A 87 -3.04 1.72 5.53
N MET A 88 -1.74 1.40 5.69
CA MET A 88 -0.73 1.60 4.65
C MET A 88 -1.05 0.79 3.39
N ALA A 89 -1.42 -0.48 3.55
CA ALA A 89 -1.86 -1.32 2.44
C ALA A 89 -3.09 -0.76 1.73
N LEU A 90 -4.10 -0.31 2.49
CA LEU A 90 -5.30 0.31 1.93
C LEU A 90 -4.97 1.59 1.17
N SER A 91 -4.11 2.45 1.72
CA SER A 91 -3.68 3.69 1.07
C SER A 91 -3.00 3.43 -0.28
N ALA A 92 -2.08 2.46 -0.34
CA ALA A 92 -1.41 2.11 -1.60
C ALA A 92 -2.39 1.63 -2.68
N VAL A 93 -3.39 0.80 -2.29
CA VAL A 93 -4.43 0.33 -3.22
C VAL A 93 -5.38 1.45 -3.61
N ASP A 94 -5.78 2.31 -2.68
CA ASP A 94 -6.67 3.45 -2.94
C ASP A 94 -6.07 4.44 -3.94
N VAL A 95 -4.79 4.81 -3.75
CA VAL A 95 -4.06 5.68 -4.70
C VAL A 95 -4.01 5.03 -6.09
N ALA A 96 -3.73 3.73 -6.17
CA ALA A 96 -3.71 3.02 -7.45
C ALA A 96 -5.08 2.97 -8.15
N LEU A 97 -6.17 2.94 -7.38
CA LEU A 97 -7.53 3.01 -7.94
C LEU A 97 -7.90 4.42 -8.42
N TRP A 98 -7.37 5.46 -7.79
CA TRP A 98 -7.59 6.85 -8.22
C TRP A 98 -6.75 7.24 -9.44
N ASP A 99 -5.57 6.64 -9.61
CA ASP A 99 -4.73 6.85 -10.79
C ASP A 99 -5.27 6.17 -12.07
N LEU A 100 -6.02 5.06 -11.91
CA LEU A 100 -6.56 4.23 -13.00
C LEU A 100 -7.70 4.90 -13.79
#